data_AF-A0A510XX92-F1
#
_entry.id   AF-A0A510XX92-F1
#
_cell.length_a   1.000
_cell.length_b   1.000
_cell.length_c   1.000
_cell.angle_alpha   90.00
_cell.angle_beta   90.00
_cell.angle_gamma   90.00
#
_symmetry.space_group_name_H-M   'P 1'
#
loop_
_entity.id
_entity.type
_entity.pdbx_description
1 polymer ?
#
loop_
_entity_poly.entity_id
_entity_poly.type
_entity_poly.pdbx_seq_one_letter_code
_entity_poly.pdbx_strand_id
1 'polypeptide(L)'
;MKHQLAKSVALSLLSPVIVGSLLGLYYGLTVNGDVTTIFLQLLMTAIANAHIVGLTMAAFVVPGYLLMFKYAKVNYSGVLTLGLLGGAIFSFLLSATTGEIFLINSVMSAFAAGLFLFGLRKSSKK
;
A
#
# COMPACT_ATOMS: atom_id res chain seq x y z
N MET A 1 9.76 3.26 20.18
CA MET A 1 9.77 3.61 18.74
C MET A 1 10.03 2.42 17.80
N LYS A 2 11.17 1.70 17.86
CA LYS A 2 11.50 0.63 16.87
C LYS A 2 10.41 -0.46 16.73
N HIS A 3 9.88 -0.97 17.85
CA HIS A 3 8.83 -1.98 17.85
C HIS A 3 7.47 -1.45 17.32
N GLN A 4 7.14 -0.19 17.59
CA GLN A 4 5.91 0.44 17.08
C GLN A 4 5.98 0.65 15.56
N LEU A 5 7.17 1.01 15.06
CA LEU A 5 7.42 1.21 13.65
C LEU A 5 7.34 -0.12 12.88
N ALA A 6 7.98 -1.17 13.39
CA ALA A 6 7.88 -2.52 12.83
C ALA A 6 6.42 -3.03 12.78
N LYS A 7 5.65 -2.83 13.85
CA LYS A 7 4.22 -3.21 13.90
C LYS A 7 3.38 -2.43 12.88
N SER A 8 3.70 -1.15 12.67
CA SER A 8 3.00 -0.30 11.70
C SER A 8 3.35 -0.67 10.26
N VAL A 9 4.60 -1.07 10.00
CA VAL A 9 5.03 -1.63 8.71
C VAL A 9 4.32 -2.96 8.47
N ALA A 10 4.25 -3.85 9.45
CA ALA A 10 3.51 -5.11 9.32
C ALA A 10 2.03 -4.87 8.99
N LEU A 11 1.40 -3.86 9.60
CA LEU A 11 0.02 -3.47 9.27
C LEU A 11 -0.10 -2.98 7.82
N SER A 12 0.89 -2.24 7.31
CA SER A 12 0.88 -1.74 5.93
C SER A 12 0.95 -2.87 4.88
N LEU A 13 1.57 -4.01 5.21
CA LEU A 13 1.63 -5.19 4.36
C LEU A 13 0.29 -5.90 4.20
N LEU A 14 -0.74 -5.51 4.95
CA LEU A 14 -2.12 -5.96 4.72
C LEU A 14 -2.79 -5.23 3.54
N SER A 15 -2.20 -4.14 3.06
CA SER A 15 -2.76 -3.35 1.95
C SER A 15 -3.08 -4.19 0.70
N PRO A 16 -2.18 -5.06 0.20
CA PRO A 16 -2.46 -5.89 -0.97
C PRO A 16 -3.66 -6.82 -0.79
N VAL A 17 -3.83 -7.38 0.41
CA VAL A 17 -4.96 -8.25 0.72
C VAL A 17 -6.27 -7.45 0.73
N ILE A 18 -6.27 -6.28 1.36
CA ILE A 18 -7.47 -5.42 1.46
C ILE A 18 -7.87 -4.89 0.09
N VAL A 19 -6.93 -4.28 -0.64
CA VAL A 19 -7.19 -3.71 -1.96
C VAL A 19 -7.54 -4.80 -2.97
N GLY A 20 -6.81 -5.91 -2.97
CA GLY A 20 -7.09 -7.07 -3.82
C GLY A 20 -8.48 -7.66 -3.55
N SER A 21 -8.89 -7.78 -2.28
CA SER A 21 -10.22 -8.28 -1.92
C SER A 21 -11.33 -7.31 -2.35
N LEU A 22 -11.13 -6.00 -2.15
CA LEU A 22 -12.11 -4.99 -2.56
C LEU A 22 -12.30 -4.96 -4.08
N LEU A 23 -11.21 -4.97 -4.85
CA LEU A 23 -11.26 -5.04 -6.31
C LEU A 23 -11.85 -6.37 -6.77
N GLY A 24 -11.45 -7.47 -6.17
CA GLY A 24 -11.98 -8.81 -6.45
C GLY A 24 -13.49 -8.88 -6.28
N LEU A 25 -14.02 -8.34 -5.17
CA LEU A 25 -15.46 -8.29 -4.93
C LEU A 25 -16.17 -7.34 -5.89
N TYR A 26 -15.61 -6.14 -6.10
CA TYR A 26 -16.20 -5.16 -7.00
C TYR A 26 -16.34 -5.72 -8.42
N TYR A 27 -15.27 -6.22 -9.01
CA TYR A 27 -15.30 -6.75 -10.37
C TYR A 27 -16.02 -8.10 -10.46
N GLY A 28 -15.87 -8.97 -9.45
CA GLY A 28 -16.59 -10.24 -9.40
C GLY A 28 -18.11 -10.07 -9.40
N LEU A 29 -18.63 -9.02 -8.77
CA LEU A 29 -20.08 -8.74 -8.72
C LEU A 29 -20.60 -7.91 -9.89
N THR A 30 -19.73 -7.14 -10.57
CA THR A 30 -20.14 -6.19 -11.62
C THR A 30 -19.93 -6.73 -13.04
N VAL A 31 -18.98 -7.65 -13.23
CA VAL A 31 -18.69 -8.24 -14.53
C VAL A 31 -19.52 -9.52 -14.68
N ASN A 32 -20.17 -9.69 -15.84
CA ASN A 32 -20.85 -10.94 -16.18
C ASN A 32 -19.81 -12.04 -16.42
N GLY A 33 -19.41 -12.72 -15.34
CA GLY A 33 -18.44 -13.81 -15.33
C GLY A 33 -18.54 -14.62 -14.04
N ASP A 34 -17.68 -15.62 -13.88
CA ASP A 34 -17.62 -16.38 -12.63
C ASP A 34 -16.96 -15.53 -11.54
N VAL A 35 -17.77 -15.15 -10.55
CA VAL A 35 -17.38 -14.32 -9.41
C VAL A 35 -16.14 -14.86 -8.71
N THR A 36 -16.05 -16.17 -8.54
CA THR A 36 -15.01 -16.81 -7.74
C THR A 36 -13.64 -16.74 -8.43
N THR A 37 -13.60 -16.95 -9.74
CA THR A 37 -12.37 -16.88 -10.53
C THR A 37 -11.87 -15.43 -10.64
N ILE A 38 -12.75 -14.47 -10.90
CA ILE A 38 -12.39 -13.04 -10.95
C ILE A 38 -11.85 -12.56 -9.60
N PHE A 39 -12.52 -12.93 -8.50
CA PHE A 39 -12.09 -12.58 -7.15
C PHE A 39 -10.68 -13.12 -6.85
N LEU A 40 -10.48 -14.43 -7.05
CA LEU A 40 -9.19 -15.07 -6.76
C LEU A 40 -8.08 -14.55 -7.67
N GLN A 41 -8.37 -14.29 -8.95
CA GLN A 41 -7.40 -13.73 -9.87
C GLN A 41 -6.89 -12.37 -9.40
N LEU A 42 -7.79 -11.43 -9.10
CA LEU A 42 -7.42 -10.08 -8.65
C LEU A 42 -6.71 -10.09 -7.29
N LEU A 43 -7.16 -10.96 -6.36
CA LEU A 43 -6.50 -11.13 -5.08
C LEU A 43 -5.08 -11.66 -5.25
N MET A 44 -4.89 -12.69 -6.07
CA MET A 44 -3.57 -13.28 -6.33
C MET A 44 -2.66 -12.31 -7.06
N THR A 45 -3.16 -11.51 -8.00
CA THR A 45 -2.39 -10.45 -8.66
C THR A 45 -1.95 -9.37 -7.66
N ALA A 46 -2.83 -8.93 -6.77
CA ALA A 46 -2.47 -7.96 -5.74
C ALA A 46 -1.40 -8.52 -4.79
N ILE A 47 -1.54 -9.77 -4.35
CA ILE A 47 -0.54 -10.46 -3.51
C ILE A 47 0.79 -10.61 -4.24
N ALA A 48 0.77 -10.99 -5.52
CA ALA A 48 1.99 -11.09 -6.34
C ALA A 48 2.73 -9.74 -6.40
N ASN A 49 1.99 -8.63 -6.43
CA ASN A 49 2.54 -7.27 -6.44
C ASN A 49 2.83 -6.67 -5.05
N ALA A 50 2.66 -7.44 -3.96
CA ALA A 50 2.91 -6.96 -2.61
C ALA A 50 4.36 -6.48 -2.37
N HIS A 51 5.32 -7.01 -3.14
CA HIS A 51 6.72 -6.59 -3.09
C HIS A 51 6.91 -5.10 -3.44
N ILE A 52 6.10 -4.54 -4.34
CA ILE A 52 6.11 -3.12 -4.71
C ILE A 52 5.75 -2.25 -3.51
N VAL A 53 4.75 -2.68 -2.73
CA VAL A 53 4.35 -2.01 -1.49
C VAL A 53 5.47 -2.08 -0.46
N GLY A 54 6.07 -3.25 -0.28
CA GLY A 54 7.19 -3.45 0.65
C GLY A 54 8.38 -2.53 0.33
N LEU A 55 8.76 -2.45 -0.94
CA LEU A 55 9.83 -1.56 -1.42
C LEU A 55 9.46 -0.08 -1.24
N THR A 56 8.22 0.30 -1.55
CA THR A 56 7.71 1.66 -1.34
C THR A 56 7.80 2.06 0.13
N MET A 57 7.40 1.16 1.03
CA MET A 57 7.45 1.38 2.46
C MET A 57 8.88 1.55 2.96
N ALA A 58 9.80 0.70 2.48
CA ALA A 58 11.20 0.71 2.90
C ALA A 58 11.97 1.94 2.38
N ALA A 59 11.76 2.33 1.12
CA ALA A 59 12.56 3.37 0.46
C ALA A 59 11.98 4.79 0.61
N PHE A 60 10.65 4.94 0.64
CA PHE A 60 10.01 6.26 0.62
C PHE A 60 9.24 6.56 1.91
N VAL A 61 8.28 5.70 2.28
CA VAL A 61 7.31 6.03 3.34
C VAL A 61 7.97 6.08 4.72
N VAL A 62 8.73 5.05 5.11
CA VAL A 62 9.38 5.00 6.42
C VAL A 62 10.49 6.06 6.54
N PRO A 63 11.44 6.18 5.59
CA PRO A 63 12.46 7.23 5.66
C PRO A 63 11.86 8.63 5.59
N GLY A 64 10.88 8.84 4.74
CA GLY A 64 10.18 10.13 4.61
C GLY A 64 9.45 10.52 5.88
N TYR A 65 8.76 9.58 6.54
CA TYR A 65 8.17 9.81 7.85
C TYR A 65 9.22 10.17 8.91
N LEU A 66 10.36 9.46 8.97
CA LEU A 66 11.41 9.74 9.94
C LEU A 66 12.06 11.10 9.72
N LEU A 67 12.27 11.50 8.46
CA LEU A 67 12.79 12.81 8.10
C LEU A 67 11.81 13.92 8.50
N MET A 68 10.52 13.75 8.17
CA MET A 68 9.48 14.69 8.59
C MET A 68 9.37 14.77 10.11
N PHE A 69 9.49 13.65 10.82
CA PHE A 69 9.49 13.63 12.29
C PHE A 69 10.70 14.37 12.89
N LYS A 70 11.85 14.36 12.21
CA LYS A 70 13.09 15.01 12.67
C LYS A 70 13.11 16.53 12.39
N TYR A 71 12.59 16.96 11.24
CA TYR A 71 12.75 18.34 10.76
C TYR A 71 11.45 19.17 10.71
N ALA A 72 10.26 18.56 10.81
CA ALA A 72 8.96 19.24 10.67
C ALA A 72 7.87 18.66 11.59
N LYS A 73 6.66 19.26 11.57
CA LYS A 73 5.44 18.56 12.02
C LYS A 73 5.06 17.54 10.96
N VAL A 74 4.86 16.28 11.35
CA VAL A 74 4.47 15.19 10.45
C VAL A 74 3.21 15.58 9.67
N ASN A 75 3.37 15.76 8.36
CA ASN A 75 2.24 16.02 7.48
C ASN A 75 1.72 14.71 6.88
N TYR A 76 0.48 14.35 7.22
CA TYR A 76 -0.15 13.12 6.76
C TYR A 76 -0.30 13.07 5.25
N SER A 77 -0.61 14.20 4.61
CA SER A 77 -0.72 14.26 3.15
C SER A 77 0.62 13.95 2.50
N GLY A 78 1.72 14.47 3.06
CA GLY A 78 3.07 14.21 2.55
C GLY A 78 3.45 12.72 2.59
N VAL A 79 3.13 12.02 3.68
CA VAL A 79 3.41 10.58 3.80
C VAL A 79 2.54 9.75 2.84
N LEU A 80 1.29 10.14 2.63
CA LEU A 80 0.40 9.51 1.64
C LEU A 80 0.92 9.74 0.21
N THR A 81 1.36 10.95 -0.12
CA THR A 81 1.93 11.27 -1.44
C THR A 81 3.22 10.48 -1.69
N LEU A 82 4.07 10.31 -0.67
CA LEU A 82 5.26 9.45 -0.78
C LEU A 82 4.90 7.99 -1.04
N GLY A 83 3.83 7.48 -0.42
CA GLY A 83 3.31 6.15 -0.70
C GLY A 83 2.80 6.00 -2.14
N LEU A 84 2.05 7.00 -2.63
CA LEU A 84 1.52 7.01 -3.99
C LEU A 84 2.65 7.07 -5.04
N LEU A 85 3.58 8.02 -4.87
CA LEU A 85 4.72 8.21 -5.77
C LEU A 85 5.68 7.02 -5.73
N GLY A 86 5.99 6.49 -4.55
CA GLY A 86 6.83 5.31 -4.43
C GLY A 86 6.20 4.09 -5.12
N GLY A 87 4.88 3.90 -4.98
CA GLY A 87 4.17 2.84 -5.69
C GLY A 87 4.22 3.01 -7.20
N ALA A 88 4.06 4.23 -7.70
CA ALA A 88 4.20 4.55 -9.13
C ALA A 88 5.63 4.27 -9.64
N ILE A 89 6.65 4.76 -8.93
CA ILE A 89 8.06 4.60 -9.32
C ILE A 89 8.43 3.11 -9.35
N PHE A 90 8.12 2.35 -8.31
CA PHE A 90 8.46 0.93 -8.29
C PHE A 90 7.64 0.09 -9.27
N SER A 91 6.39 0.45 -9.56
CA SER A 91 5.62 -0.20 -10.62
C SER A 91 6.23 0.03 -12.00
N PHE A 92 6.73 1.25 -12.24
CA PHE A 92 7.47 1.55 -13.47
C PHE A 92 8.79 0.78 -13.56
N LEU A 93 9.58 0.78 -12.49
CA LEU A 93 10.90 0.12 -12.44
C LEU A 93 10.83 -1.41 -12.56
N LEU A 94 9.76 -2.03 -12.03
CA LEU A 94 9.57 -3.48 -12.03
C LEU A 94 8.71 -3.97 -13.21
N SER A 95 8.50 -3.12 -14.22
CA SER A 95 7.73 -3.43 -15.43
C SER A 95 6.29 -3.90 -15.16
N ALA A 96 5.71 -3.50 -14.02
CA ALA A 96 4.29 -3.65 -13.72
C ALA A 96 3.50 -2.49 -14.37
N THR A 97 3.71 -2.30 -15.67
CA THR A 97 3.29 -1.11 -16.45
C THR A 97 2.05 -1.33 -17.29
N THR A 98 1.40 -2.50 -17.21
CA THR A 98 0.02 -2.65 -17.70
C THR A 98 -0.84 -1.65 -16.93
N GLY A 99 -1.43 -0.66 -17.63
CA GLY A 99 -1.87 0.61 -17.04
C GLY A 99 -2.78 0.48 -15.81
N GLU A 100 -3.63 -0.54 -15.78
CA GLU A 100 -4.47 -0.85 -14.62
C GLU A 100 -3.67 -1.31 -13.40
N ILE A 101 -2.68 -2.20 -13.61
CA ILE A 101 -1.80 -2.71 -12.54
C ILE A 101 -0.95 -1.58 -11.96
N PHE A 102 -0.46 -0.67 -12.80
CA PHE A 102 0.28 0.51 -12.34
C PHE A 102 -0.54 1.35 -11.35
N LEU A 103 -1.78 1.69 -11.72
CA LEU A 103 -2.68 2.48 -10.86
C LEU A 103 -3.03 1.74 -9.57
N ILE A 104 -3.34 0.45 -9.67
CA ILE A 104 -3.65 -0.39 -8.51
C ILE A 104 -2.46 -0.40 -7.54
N ASN A 105 -1.24 -0.57 -8.03
CA ASN A 105 -0.05 -0.58 -7.19
C ASN A 105 0.22 0.78 -6.52
N SER A 106 0.02 1.90 -7.23
CA SER A 106 0.13 3.23 -6.63
C SER A 106 -0.91 3.46 -5.52
N VAL A 107 -2.18 3.10 -5.76
CA VAL A 107 -3.26 3.22 -4.77
C VAL A 107 -3.01 2.29 -3.58
N MET A 108 -2.58 1.06 -3.85
CA MET A 108 -2.23 0.07 -2.83
C MET A 108 -1.06 0.55 -1.95
N SER A 109 -0.02 1.15 -2.53
CA SER A 109 1.08 1.73 -1.76
C SER A 109 0.67 2.99 -0.98
N ALA A 110 -0.21 3.83 -1.53
CA ALA A 110 -0.78 4.95 -0.79
C ALA A 110 -1.63 4.47 0.41
N PHE A 111 -2.44 3.43 0.21
CA PHE A 111 -3.24 2.82 1.27
C PHE A 111 -2.35 2.19 2.36
N ALA A 112 -1.24 1.55 1.96
CA ALA A 112 -0.24 1.03 2.87
C ALA A 112 0.38 2.14 3.75
N ALA A 113 0.71 3.29 3.17
CA ALA A 113 1.18 4.46 3.91
C ALA A 113 0.11 4.98 4.89
N GLY A 114 -1.17 4.95 4.50
CA GLY A 114 -2.30 5.27 5.38
C GLY A 114 -2.42 4.32 6.57
N LEU A 115 -2.34 3.00 6.33
CA LEU A 115 -2.33 1.97 7.37
C LEU A 115 -1.13 2.13 8.30
N PHE A 116 0.05 2.44 7.76
CA PHE A 116 1.24 2.73 8.56
C PHE A 116 1.01 3.89 9.54
N LEU A 117 0.48 5.03 9.06
CA LEU A 117 0.15 6.17 9.92
C LEU A 117 -0.93 5.82 10.97
N PHE A 118 -1.89 4.98 10.61
CA PHE A 118 -2.89 4.48 11.55
C PHE A 118 -2.27 3.59 12.64
N GLY A 119 -1.39 2.67 12.26
CA GLY A 119 -0.67 1.79 13.18
C GLY A 119 0.19 2.55 14.19
N LEU A 120 0.84 3.62 13.72
CA LEU A 120 1.62 4.52 14.57
C LEU A 120 0.73 5.23 15.60
N ARG A 121 -0.42 5.77 15.18
CA ARG A 121 -1.38 6.43 16.08
C ARG A 121 -1.96 5.46 17.12
N LYS A 122 -2.37 4.27 16.70
CA LYS A 122 -2.94 3.26 17.60
C LYS A 122 -1.93 2.79 18.64
N SER A 123 -0.64 2.72 18.30
CA SER A 123 0.42 2.34 19.23
C SER A 123 0.95 3.49 20.09
N SER A 124 0.64 4.74 19.75
CA SER A 124 1.03 5.92 20.55
C SER A 124 -0.03 6.32 21.59
N LYS A 125 -1.29 5.89 21.42
CA LYS A 125 -2.38 6.12 22.37
C LYS A 125 -2.48 5.06 23.48
N LYS A 126 -1.63 4.04 23.44
CA LYS A 126 -1.42 3.06 24.52
C LYS A 126 -0.12 3.38 25.21
#